data_AF-A0A5C6MYU1-F1
#
_entry.id   AF-A0A5C6MYU1-F1
#
_cell.length_a   1.000
_cell.length_b   1.000
_cell.length_c   1.000
_cell.angle_alpha   90.00
_cell.angle_beta   90.00
_cell.angle_gamma   90.00
#
_symmetry.space_group_name_H-M   'P 1'
#
loop_
_entity.id
_entity.type
_entity.pdbx_description
1 polymer ?
#
loop_
_entity_poly.entity_id
_entity_poly.type
_entity_poly.pdbx_seq_one_letter_code
_entity_poly.pdbx_strand_id
1 'polypeptide(L)'
;MEQEIDRRIGAASAVMRTLHWSVVVKRELSQKAKLSIYWSIFFPTLTYGHELCVMTERTRSQVQAAKMSFLRRVAGLSLRDRVRSSAIREELGVELLLLRV
;
A
#
# COMPACT_ATOMS: atom_id res chain seq x y z
N MET A 1 3.02 -12.80 -17.43
CA MET A 1 2.09 -12.21 -16.43
C MET A 1 2.81 -11.82 -15.15
N GLU A 2 3.57 -12.71 -14.49
CA GLU A 2 4.30 -12.38 -13.24
C GLU A 2 5.31 -11.23 -13.41
N GLN A 3 6.07 -11.20 -14.51
CA GLN A 3 7.03 -10.12 -14.79
C GLN A 3 6.40 -8.72 -14.88
N GLU A 4 5.15 -8.63 -15.35
CA GLU A 4 4.43 -7.36 -15.43
C GLU A 4 4.03 -6.87 -14.03
N ILE A 5 3.70 -7.81 -13.13
CA ILE A 5 3.37 -7.52 -11.74
C ILE A 5 4.62 -7.07 -10.97
N ASP A 6 5.74 -7.77 -11.13
CA ASP A 6 7.00 -7.38 -10.49
C ASP A 6 7.49 -6.01 -10.99
N ARG A 7 7.35 -5.74 -12.30
CA ARG A 7 7.67 -4.43 -12.89
C ARG A 7 6.80 -3.33 -12.29
N ARG A 8 5.50 -3.58 -12.08
CA ARG A 8 4.56 -2.62 -11.47
C ARG A 8 4.83 -2.42 -10.00
N ILE A 9 5.14 -3.48 -9.25
CA ILE A 9 5.56 -3.38 -7.85
C ILE A 9 6.82 -2.52 -7.77
N GLY A 10 7.76 -2.69 -8.71
CA GLY A 10 8.94 -1.83 -8.84
C GLY A 10 8.58 -0.37 -9.11
N ALA A 11 7.68 -0.10 -10.07
CA ALA A 11 7.24 1.25 -10.41
C ALA A 11 6.51 1.94 -9.24
N ALA A 12 5.57 1.24 -8.60
CA ALA A 12 4.87 1.72 -7.42
C ALA A 12 5.84 1.99 -6.26
N SER A 13 6.83 1.11 -6.06
CA SER A 13 7.88 1.30 -5.05
C SER A 13 8.77 2.51 -5.35
N ALA A 14 9.04 2.81 -6.64
CA ALA A 14 9.78 3.99 -7.03
C ALA A 14 9.00 5.27 -6.73
N VAL A 15 7.72 5.33 -7.10
CA VAL A 15 6.80 6.44 -6.76
C VAL A 15 6.67 6.61 -5.24
N MET A 16 6.60 5.50 -4.50
CA MET A 16 6.60 5.54 -3.04
C MET A 16 7.88 6.17 -2.48
N ARG A 17 9.04 5.84 -3.06
CA ARG A 17 10.34 6.33 -2.59
C ARG A 17 10.49 7.83 -2.82
N THR A 18 9.98 8.36 -3.94
CA THR A 18 9.98 9.80 -4.21
C THR A 18 9.02 10.55 -3.29
N LEU A 19 7.84 9.98 -3.02
CA LEU A 19 6.84 10.57 -2.13
C LEU A 19 7.15 10.38 -0.63
N HIS A 20 8.11 9.53 -0.28
CA HIS A 20 8.42 9.21 1.11
C HIS A 20 8.82 10.47 1.90
N TRP A 21 9.70 11.30 1.35
CA TRP A 21 10.20 12.49 2.06
C TRP A 21 9.16 13.61 2.12
N SER A 22 8.34 13.75 1.07
CA SER A 22 7.35 14.82 0.95
C SER A 22 6.01 14.51 1.60
N VAL A 23 5.59 13.25 1.63
CA VAL A 23 4.25 12.85 2.11
C VAL A 23 4.33 12.04 3.40
N VAL A 24 5.18 11.02 3.46
CA VAL A 24 5.19 10.07 4.58
C VAL A 24 5.89 10.66 5.81
N VAL A 25 7.08 11.24 5.63
CA VAL A 25 7.90 11.80 6.73
C VAL A 25 7.36 13.14 7.24
N LYS A 26 6.65 13.90 6.40
CA LYS A 26 6.08 15.19 6.78
C LYS A 26 5.02 15.03 7.87
N ARG A 27 5.30 15.58 9.07
CA ARG A 27 4.40 15.55 10.23
C ARG A 27 3.21 16.52 10.10
N GLU A 28 3.34 17.50 9.21
CA GLU A 28 2.31 18.51 8.88
C GLU A 28 1.08 17.90 8.20
N LEU A 29 1.24 16.77 7.49
CA LEU A 29 0.14 16.14 6.77
C LEU A 29 -0.65 15.20 7.70
N SER A 30 -1.97 15.36 7.72
CA SER A 30 -2.87 14.41 8.37
C SER A 30 -2.70 13.00 7.77
N GLN A 31 -2.79 11.98 8.63
CA GLN A 31 -2.80 10.57 8.20
C GLN A 31 -3.85 10.33 7.10
N LYS A 32 -5.02 10.96 7.18
CA LYS A 32 -6.07 10.87 6.17
C LYS A 32 -5.64 11.41 4.81
N ALA A 33 -4.89 12.51 4.77
CA ALA A 33 -4.36 13.08 3.53
C ALA A 33 -3.26 12.20 2.94
N LYS A 34 -2.36 11.67 3.78
CA LYS A 34 -1.33 10.71 3.37
C LYS A 34 -1.95 9.45 2.76
N LEU A 35 -3.00 8.93 3.39
CA LEU A 35 -3.77 7.80 2.89
C LEU A 35 -4.47 8.14 1.57
N SER A 36 -5.10 9.31 1.46
CA SER A 36 -5.78 9.73 0.23
C SER A 36 -4.83 9.79 -0.96
N ILE A 37 -3.69 10.49 -0.82
CA ILE A 37 -2.65 10.59 -1.86
C ILE A 37 -2.16 9.20 -2.28
N TYR A 38 -2.00 8.29 -1.32
CA TYR A 38 -1.62 6.92 -1.58
C TYR A 38 -2.68 6.15 -2.37
N TRP A 39 -3.95 6.17 -1.93
CA TRP A 39 -5.03 5.47 -2.61
C TRP A 39 -5.29 6.05 -4.01
N SER A 40 -5.01 7.33 -4.24
CA SER A 40 -5.21 7.96 -5.55
C SER A 40 -4.05 7.74 -6.53
N ILE A 41 -2.83 7.51 -6.05
CA ILE A 41 -1.64 7.38 -6.91
C ILE A 41 -1.08 5.95 -6.90
N PHE A 42 -0.90 5.37 -5.72
CA PHE A 42 -0.26 4.07 -5.56
C PHE A 42 -1.20 2.90 -5.87
N PHE A 43 -2.47 2.99 -5.46
CA PHE A 43 -3.42 1.90 -5.71
C PHE A 43 -3.78 1.75 -7.21
N PRO A 44 -4.00 2.84 -7.98
CA PRO A 44 -4.15 2.76 -9.41
C PRO A 44 -2.86 2.30 -10.09
N THR A 45 -1.66 2.72 -9.68
CA THR A 45 -0.43 2.21 -10.31
C THR A 45 -0.22 0.70 -10.09
N LEU A 46 -0.75 0.13 -9.01
CA LEU A 46 -0.79 -1.32 -8.79
C LEU A 46 -1.93 -2.03 -9.55
N THR A 47 -3.09 -1.38 -9.69
CA THR A 47 -4.34 -1.99 -10.18
C THR A 47 -4.68 -1.59 -11.64
N TYR A 48 -3.97 -0.65 -12.23
CA TYR A 48 -4.24 -0.19 -13.60
C TYR A 48 -3.88 -1.29 -14.61
N GLY A 49 -4.81 -1.62 -15.51
CA GLY A 49 -4.70 -2.78 -16.43
C GLY A 49 -5.18 -4.12 -15.83
N HIS A 50 -6.02 -4.09 -14.79
CA HIS A 50 -6.54 -5.27 -14.07
C HIS A 50 -7.60 -6.08 -14.85
N GLU A 51 -8.08 -5.60 -16.01
CA GLU A 51 -9.06 -6.33 -16.83
C GLU A 51 -8.57 -7.73 -17.29
N LEU A 52 -7.24 -7.95 -17.31
CA LEU A 52 -6.61 -9.21 -17.69
C LEU A 52 -5.85 -9.91 -16.54
N CYS A 53 -5.86 -9.35 -15.32
CA CYS A 53 -5.12 -9.94 -14.21
C CYS A 53 -5.98 -11.01 -13.53
N VAL A 54 -5.68 -12.29 -13.79
CA VAL A 54 -6.25 -13.39 -12.99
C VAL A 54 -5.86 -13.14 -11.53
N MET A 55 -6.85 -12.86 -10.68
CA MET A 55 -6.67 -12.67 -9.23
C MET A 55 -6.33 -14.00 -8.58
N THR A 56 -5.08 -14.42 -8.72
CA THR A 56 -4.55 -15.57 -8.00
C THR A 56 -4.28 -15.19 -6.54
N GLU A 57 -4.30 -16.17 -5.66
CA GLU A 57 -3.97 -15.98 -4.23
C GLU A 57 -2.59 -15.33 -4.02
N ARG A 58 -1.62 -15.59 -4.93
CA ARG A 58 -0.29 -14.97 -4.90
C ARG A 58 -0.33 -13.47 -5.19
N THR A 59 -1.01 -13.05 -6.25
CA THR A 59 -1.11 -11.63 -6.62
C THR A 59 -1.90 -10.85 -5.57
N ARG A 60 -2.93 -11.46 -4.98
CA ARG A 60 -3.65 -10.89 -3.83
C ARG A 60 -2.73 -10.68 -2.62
N SER A 61 -1.93 -11.68 -2.28
CA SER A 61 -0.98 -11.62 -1.18
C SER A 61 0.10 -10.55 -1.41
N GLN A 62 0.59 -10.39 -2.64
CA GLN A 62 1.58 -9.36 -3.00
C GLN A 62 1.00 -7.94 -2.89
N VAL A 63 -0.20 -7.71 -3.41
CA VAL A 63 -0.90 -6.41 -3.29
C VAL A 63 -1.15 -6.09 -1.81
N GLN A 64 -1.55 -7.08 -1.02
CA GLN A 64 -1.77 -6.90 0.41
C GLN A 64 -0.45 -6.61 1.16
N ALA A 65 0.65 -7.27 0.79
CA ALA A 65 1.97 -7.00 1.36
C ALA A 65 2.45 -5.57 1.02
N ALA A 66 2.29 -5.14 -0.23
CA ALA A 66 2.60 -3.78 -0.67
C ALA A 66 1.76 -2.74 0.09
N LYS A 67 0.45 -2.99 0.27
CA LYS A 67 -0.44 -2.16 1.08
C LYS A 67 0.03 -2.05 2.53
N MET A 68 0.35 -3.18 3.17
CA MET A 68 0.80 -3.17 4.56
C MET A 68 2.15 -2.49 4.77
N SER A 69 3.07 -2.62 3.81
CA SER A 69 4.35 -1.91 3.81
C SER A 69 4.15 -0.40 3.93
N PHE A 70 3.18 0.16 3.20
CA PHE A 70 2.87 1.57 3.27
C PHE A 70 2.22 1.99 4.59
N LEU A 71 1.16 1.26 5.01
CA LEU A 71 0.43 1.59 6.24
C LEU A 71 1.36 1.63 7.45
N ARG A 72 2.32 0.71 7.53
CA ARG A 72 3.39 0.74 8.53
C ARG A 72 4.16 2.06 8.53
N ARG A 73 4.59 2.54 7.37
CA ARG A 73 5.34 3.80 7.26
C ARG A 73 4.49 5.02 7.63
N VAL A 74 3.20 5.04 7.29
CA VAL A 74 2.27 6.12 7.69
C VAL A 74 2.08 6.16 9.20
N ALA A 75 1.96 4.99 9.83
CA ALA A 75 1.90 4.85 11.28
C ALA A 75 3.27 5.08 11.97
N GLY A 76 4.35 5.26 11.20
CA GLY A 76 5.72 5.37 11.76
C GLY A 76 6.26 4.06 12.34
N LEU A 77 5.65 2.93 11.99
CA LEU A 77 5.99 1.60 12.47
C LEU A 77 6.96 0.91 11.52
N SER A 78 7.90 0.18 12.09
CA SER A 78 8.83 -0.70 11.41
C SER A 78 8.34 -2.17 11.46
N LEU A 79 9.08 -3.05 10.81
CA LEU A 79 8.87 -4.50 10.95
C LEU A 79 9.34 -5.02 12.33
N ARG A 80 10.24 -4.27 13.01
CA ARG A 80 10.79 -4.66 14.32
C ARG A 80 9.80 -4.49 15.46
N ASP A 81 8.82 -3.61 15.30
CA ASP A 81 7.79 -3.35 16.30
C ASP A 81 6.79 -4.51 16.43
N ARG A 82 6.84 -5.49 15.51
CA ARG A 82 6.02 -6.72 15.52
C ARG A 82 4.51 -6.47 15.68
N VAL A 83 4.05 -5.26 15.38
CA VAL A 83 2.63 -4.88 15.44
C VAL A 83 1.84 -5.66 14.41
N ARG A 84 0.69 -6.21 14.82
CA ARG A 84 -0.20 -6.96 13.93
C ARG A 84 -0.76 -6.05 12.84
N SER A 85 -0.87 -6.60 11.63
CA SER A 85 -1.43 -5.88 10.48
C SER A 85 -2.88 -5.42 10.69
N SER A 86 -3.65 -6.12 11.52
CA SER A 86 -5.01 -5.72 11.90
C SER A 86 -5.01 -4.44 12.74
N ALA A 87 -4.17 -4.37 13.77
CA ALA A 87 -4.08 -3.21 14.66
C ALA A 87 -3.68 -1.93 13.89
N ILE A 88 -2.75 -2.05 12.94
CA ILE A 88 -2.33 -0.93 12.08
C ILE A 88 -3.49 -0.40 11.22
N ARG A 89 -4.36 -1.30 10.74
CA ARG A 89 -5.53 -0.92 9.93
C ARG A 89 -6.59 -0.22 10.78
N GLU A 90 -6.84 -0.72 11.99
CA GLU A 90 -7.75 -0.12 12.96
C GLU A 90 -7.27 1.28 13.36
N GLU A 91 -5.99 1.43 13.68
CA GLU A 91 -5.38 2.71 14.05
C GLU A 91 -5.52 3.77 12.94
N LEU A 92 -5.31 3.35 11.69
CA LEU A 92 -5.39 4.25 10.53
C LEU A 92 -6.82 4.43 9.99
N GLY A 93 -7.83 3.77 10.58
CA GLY A 93 -9.20 3.76 10.08
C GLY A 93 -9.32 3.26 8.64
N VAL A 94 -8.39 2.41 8.19
CA VAL A 94 -8.38 1.87 6.83
C VAL A 94 -9.25 0.64 6.81
N GLU A 95 -10.46 0.82 6.29
CA GLU A 95 -11.41 -0.27 6.12
C GLU A 95 -10.82 -1.40 5.26
N LEU A 96 -11.24 -2.63 5.56
CA LEU A 96 -10.78 -3.88 4.97
C LEU A 96 -11.30 -3.99 3.53
N LEU A 97 -10.88 -3.07 2.65
CA LEU A 97 -11.38 -2.92 1.28
C LEU A 97 -11.02 -4.06 0.32
N LEU A 98 -10.47 -5.18 0.80
CA LEU A 98 -10.24 -6.35 -0.05
C LEU A 98 -10.93 -7.57 0.53
N LEU A 99 -12.24 -7.56 0.33
CA LEU A 99 -13.12 -8.73 0.26
C LEU A 99 -13.29 -9.48 1.58
N ARG A 100 -14.43 -9.20 2.23
CA ARG A 100 -15.20 -10.21 2.93
C ARG A 100 -15.57 -11.26 1.87
N VAL A 101 -14.90 -12.41 1.90
CA VAL A 101 -15.48 -13.67 1.45
C VAL A 101 -15.88 -14.40 2.72
#